data_AF-V4Q069-F1
#
_entry.id   AF-V4Q069-F1
#
_cell.length_a   1.000
_cell.length_b   1.000
_cell.length_c   1.000
_cell.angle_alpha   90.00
_cell.angle_beta   90.00
_cell.angle_gamma   90.00
#
_symmetry.space_group_name_H-M   'P 1'
#
loop_
_entity.id
_entity.type
_entity.pdbx_description
1 polymer ?
#
loop_
_entity_poly.entity_id
_entity_poly.type
_entity_poly.pdbx_seq_one_letter_code
_entity_poly.pdbx_strand_id
1 'polypeptide(L)'
;MTDIAVTETPNIESSQSAVNWPAIFAGAVAATGVTLALLPLGSALGFASFTVWTLNERDAAEFTFGAAIWLVVMQWLSSFIGGYLAGRLRVKWAGVHADEVFFRDTAHGLLSWCLATLAVAVLIGGLAAGAGDTAAEVASEVSTGVVEKVRQAGVGFSTALAISLFVGAFIASVAGAIGGRLRDA
;
A
#
# COMPACT_ATOMS: atom_id res chain seq x y z
N MET A 1 -18.89 31.80 53.40
CA MET A 1 -18.08 31.06 52.42
C MET A 1 -19.05 30.19 51.65
N THR A 2 -19.38 30.58 50.43
CA THR A 2 -20.34 29.85 49.57
C THR A 2 -19.55 29.02 48.60
N ASP A 3 -19.64 27.69 48.71
CA ASP A 3 -18.99 26.79 47.78
C ASP A 3 -19.57 26.98 46.38
N ILE A 4 -18.69 27.32 45.43
CA ILE A 4 -19.07 27.50 44.04
C ILE A 4 -19.22 26.09 43.46
N ALA A 5 -20.45 25.61 43.36
CA ALA A 5 -20.74 24.35 42.68
C ALA A 5 -20.30 24.48 41.21
N VAL A 6 -19.18 23.83 40.86
CA VAL A 6 -18.75 23.67 39.48
C VAL A 6 -19.77 22.77 38.80
N THR A 7 -20.64 23.36 38.00
CA THR A 7 -21.55 22.60 37.13
C THR A 7 -20.69 21.90 36.08
N GLU A 8 -20.34 20.62 36.32
CA GLU A 8 -19.73 19.80 35.27
C GLU A 8 -20.69 19.75 34.08
N THR A 9 -20.28 20.37 32.97
CA THR A 9 -20.96 20.17 31.70
C THR A 9 -20.85 18.68 31.35
N PRO A 10 -21.97 17.97 31.10
CA PRO A 10 -21.90 16.55 30.79
C PRO A 10 -21.00 16.33 29.58
N ASN A 11 -20.07 15.38 29.69
CA ASN A 11 -19.18 15.02 28.58
C ASN A 11 -20.03 14.51 27.41
N ILE A 12 -20.20 15.37 26.40
CA ILE A 12 -20.93 15.09 25.15
C ILE A 12 -20.07 14.36 24.12
N GLU A 13 -18.77 14.22 24.39
CA GLU A 13 -17.83 13.48 23.54
C GLU A 13 -18.00 11.96 23.65
N SER A 14 -17.97 11.30 22.50
CA SER A 14 -18.07 9.84 22.41
C SER A 14 -16.81 9.16 22.93
N SER A 15 -16.97 8.17 23.82
CA SER A 15 -15.86 7.30 24.24
C SER A 15 -15.43 6.28 23.17
N GLN A 16 -16.06 6.25 21.99
CA GLN A 16 -15.68 5.36 20.89
C GLN A 16 -14.61 5.98 19.99
N SER A 17 -13.45 5.33 19.89
CA SER A 17 -12.36 5.69 18.98
C SER A 17 -12.86 5.83 17.55
N ALA A 18 -12.59 6.99 16.91
CA ALA A 18 -12.85 7.26 15.49
C ALA A 18 -12.11 6.30 14.53
N VAL A 19 -11.05 5.63 15.01
CA VAL A 19 -10.17 4.74 14.23
C VAL A 19 -10.50 3.28 14.51
N ASN A 20 -10.89 2.54 13.48
CA ASN A 20 -11.13 1.09 13.53
C ASN A 20 -9.90 0.31 13.06
N TRP A 21 -8.98 0.02 13.98
CA TRP A 21 -7.73 -0.69 13.69
C TRP A 21 -7.91 -2.06 13.02
N PRO A 22 -8.80 -2.98 13.46
CA PRO A 22 -9.03 -4.25 12.77
C PRO A 22 -9.34 -4.10 11.27
N ALA A 23 -10.15 -3.11 10.89
CA ALA A 23 -10.48 -2.86 9.49
C ALA A 23 -9.28 -2.34 8.69
N ILE A 24 -8.50 -1.42 9.26
CA ILE A 24 -7.26 -0.91 8.66
C ILE A 24 -6.26 -2.05 8.43
N PHE A 25 -6.03 -2.89 9.45
CA PHE A 25 -5.12 -4.04 9.36
C PHE A 25 -5.57 -5.05 8.30
N ALA A 26 -6.88 -5.37 8.24
CA ALA A 26 -7.41 -6.24 7.19
C ALA A 26 -7.20 -5.66 5.78
N GLY A 27 -7.40 -4.36 5.59
CA GLY A 27 -7.08 -3.66 4.34
C GLY A 27 -5.60 -3.72 3.99
N ALA A 28 -4.71 -3.47 4.94
CA ALA A 28 -3.26 -3.50 4.74
C ALA A 28 -2.74 -4.91 4.38
N VAL A 29 -3.26 -5.94 5.06
CA VAL A 29 -2.95 -7.35 4.76
C VAL A 29 -3.45 -7.73 3.37
N ALA A 30 -4.65 -7.30 2.99
CA ALA A 30 -5.19 -7.56 1.65
C ALA A 30 -4.36 -6.85 0.56
N ALA A 31 -3.97 -5.60 0.75
CA ALA A 31 -3.05 -4.90 -0.16
C ALA A 31 -1.72 -5.66 -0.31
N THR A 32 -1.09 -6.05 0.81
CA THR A 32 0.17 -6.81 0.79
C THR A 32 0.00 -8.15 0.06
N GLY A 33 -1.09 -8.88 0.32
CA GLY A 33 -1.40 -10.14 -0.36
C GLY A 33 -1.63 -9.98 -1.88
N VAL A 34 -2.33 -8.93 -2.30
CA VAL A 34 -2.51 -8.59 -3.73
C VAL A 34 -1.17 -8.24 -4.38
N THR A 35 -0.32 -7.46 -3.72
CA THR A 35 1.02 -7.14 -4.23
C THR A 35 1.84 -8.42 -4.42
N LEU A 36 1.85 -9.32 -3.43
CA LEU A 36 2.57 -10.60 -3.52
C LEU A 36 2.02 -11.52 -4.62
N ALA A 37 0.70 -11.53 -4.87
CA ALA A 37 0.09 -12.31 -5.94
C ALA A 37 0.38 -11.76 -7.33
N LEU A 38 0.47 -10.43 -7.49
CA LEU A 38 0.74 -9.78 -8.77
C LEU A 38 2.24 -9.75 -9.14
N LEU A 39 3.15 -9.90 -8.18
CA LEU A 39 4.61 -9.98 -8.43
C LEU A 39 4.98 -11.09 -9.44
N PRO A 40 4.68 -12.39 -9.21
CA PRO A 40 5.04 -13.45 -10.14
C PRO A 40 4.24 -13.38 -11.44
N LEU A 41 3.02 -12.83 -11.41
CA LEU A 41 2.20 -12.62 -12.61
C LEU A 41 2.89 -11.65 -13.59
N GLY A 42 3.50 -10.58 -13.08
CA GLY A 42 4.27 -9.63 -13.89
C GLY A 42 5.44 -10.30 -14.61
N SER A 43 6.22 -11.10 -13.89
CA SER A 43 7.32 -11.87 -14.46
C SER A 43 6.84 -12.84 -15.55
N ALA A 44 5.74 -13.54 -15.32
CA ALA A 44 5.16 -14.47 -16.30
C ALA A 44 4.73 -13.76 -17.60
N LEU A 45 4.06 -12.60 -17.49
CA LEU A 45 3.67 -11.77 -18.65
C LEU A 45 4.89 -11.18 -19.38
N GLY A 46 5.91 -10.77 -18.63
CA GLY A 46 7.17 -10.27 -19.18
C GLY A 46 7.90 -11.33 -20.00
N PHE A 47 8.07 -12.54 -19.47
CA PHE A 47 8.70 -13.66 -20.21
C PHE A 47 7.88 -14.14 -21.41
N ALA A 48 6.55 -14.06 -21.35
CA ALA A 48 5.69 -14.38 -22.50
C ALA A 48 5.83 -13.40 -23.68
N SER A 49 6.45 -12.23 -23.47
CA SER A 49 6.57 -11.17 -24.47
C SER A 49 7.85 -11.23 -25.32
N PHE A 50 8.84 -12.07 -24.97
CA PHE A 50 10.15 -12.12 -25.63
C PHE A 50 10.59 -13.53 -26.00
N THR A 51 11.24 -13.68 -27.16
CA THR A 51 11.92 -14.92 -27.56
C THR A 51 13.40 -14.90 -27.12
N VAL A 52 13.76 -15.78 -26.18
CA VAL A 52 15.10 -15.86 -25.54
C VAL A 52 16.28 -15.94 -26.53
N TRP A 53 16.05 -16.49 -27.72
CA TRP A 53 17.11 -16.80 -28.71
C TRP A 53 17.72 -15.59 -29.43
N THR A 54 17.18 -14.38 -29.26
CA THR A 54 17.62 -13.17 -29.98
C THR A 54 17.65 -11.93 -29.10
N LEU A 55 18.05 -12.06 -27.83
CA LEU A 55 18.11 -10.93 -26.88
C LEU A 55 19.26 -9.96 -27.20
N ASN A 56 18.91 -8.71 -27.46
CA ASN A 56 19.82 -7.58 -27.65
C ASN A 56 19.69 -6.57 -26.49
N GLU A 57 20.56 -5.56 -26.44
CA GLU A 57 20.53 -4.52 -25.41
C GLU A 57 19.20 -3.75 -25.34
N ARG A 58 18.56 -3.56 -26.51
CA ARG A 58 17.25 -2.91 -26.63
C ARG A 58 16.16 -3.70 -25.89
N ASP A 59 16.15 -5.01 -26.03
CA ASP A 59 15.10 -5.88 -25.46
C ASP A 59 15.17 -5.86 -23.92
N ALA A 60 16.39 -5.79 -23.36
CA ALA A 60 16.60 -5.61 -21.92
C ALA A 60 16.10 -4.25 -21.40
N ALA A 61 16.22 -3.18 -22.19
CA ALA A 61 15.67 -1.87 -21.84
C ALA A 61 14.14 -1.89 -21.87
N GLU A 62 13.53 -2.45 -22.91
CA GLU A 62 12.08 -2.58 -23.05
C GLU A 62 11.46 -3.44 -21.93
N PHE A 63 12.09 -4.57 -21.58
CA PHE A 63 11.70 -5.37 -20.41
C PHE A 63 11.75 -4.57 -19.10
N THR A 64 12.81 -3.76 -18.91
CA THR A 64 12.97 -2.94 -17.69
C THR A 64 11.88 -1.87 -17.59
N PHE A 65 11.54 -1.17 -18.68
CA PHE A 65 10.44 -0.21 -18.70
C PHE A 65 9.08 -0.89 -18.50
N GLY A 66 8.84 -2.03 -19.14
CA GLY A 66 7.61 -2.82 -18.97
C GLY A 66 7.41 -3.27 -17.53
N ALA A 67 8.47 -3.78 -16.89
CA ALA A 67 8.46 -4.13 -15.47
C ALA A 67 8.18 -2.90 -14.59
N ALA A 68 8.86 -1.76 -14.83
CA ALA A 68 8.66 -0.54 -14.05
C ALA A 68 7.20 -0.02 -14.13
N ILE A 69 6.57 -0.08 -15.30
CA ILE A 69 5.14 0.24 -15.49
C ILE A 69 4.26 -0.78 -14.75
N TRP A 70 4.57 -2.07 -14.83
CA TRP A 70 3.83 -3.11 -14.12
C TRP A 70 3.86 -2.91 -12.60
N LEU A 71 5.01 -2.58 -12.01
CA LEU A 71 5.13 -2.28 -10.58
C LEU A 71 4.25 -1.07 -10.16
N VAL A 72 4.09 -0.06 -11.02
CA VAL A 72 3.16 1.06 -10.79
C VAL A 72 1.69 0.59 -10.81
N VAL A 73 1.32 -0.22 -11.81
CA VAL A 73 -0.04 -0.79 -11.92
C VAL A 73 -0.37 -1.66 -10.70
N MET A 74 0.56 -2.51 -10.28
CA MET A 74 0.46 -3.31 -9.06
C MET A 74 0.20 -2.45 -7.82
N GLN A 75 1.00 -1.40 -7.63
CA GLN A 75 0.85 -0.48 -6.51
C GLN A 75 -0.55 0.14 -6.49
N TRP A 76 -1.08 0.59 -7.63
CA TRP A 76 -2.39 1.22 -7.71
C TRP A 76 -3.53 0.22 -7.44
N LEU A 77 -3.51 -0.97 -8.04
CA LEU A 77 -4.51 -2.01 -7.81
C LEU A 77 -4.53 -2.50 -6.36
N SER A 78 -3.35 -2.72 -5.78
CA SER A 78 -3.18 -3.08 -4.36
C SER A 78 -3.72 -1.99 -3.43
N SER A 79 -3.37 -0.73 -3.70
CA SER A 79 -3.86 0.43 -2.92
C SER A 79 -5.37 0.55 -2.96
N PHE A 80 -5.99 0.34 -4.12
CA PHE A 80 -7.45 0.35 -4.26
C PHE A 80 -8.11 -0.75 -3.43
N ILE A 81 -7.63 -2.00 -3.54
CA ILE A 81 -8.25 -3.14 -2.85
C ILE A 81 -8.08 -3.02 -1.32
N GLY A 82 -6.90 -2.62 -0.84
CA GLY A 82 -6.66 -2.42 0.59
C GLY A 82 -7.52 -1.31 1.18
N GLY A 83 -7.56 -0.14 0.51
CA GLY A 83 -8.39 0.98 0.94
C GLY A 83 -9.88 0.63 0.94
N TYR A 84 -10.37 -0.01 -0.13
CA TYR A 84 -11.75 -0.47 -0.25
C TYR A 84 -12.16 -1.41 0.90
N LEU A 85 -11.30 -2.38 1.25
CA LEU A 85 -11.57 -3.31 2.34
C LEU A 85 -11.50 -2.63 3.71
N ALA A 86 -10.58 -1.69 3.92
CA ALA A 86 -10.52 -0.89 5.15
C ALA A 86 -11.83 -0.12 5.37
N GLY A 87 -12.37 0.54 4.33
CA GLY A 87 -13.68 1.20 4.38
C GLY A 87 -14.84 0.22 4.56
N ARG A 88 -14.83 -0.93 3.88
CA ARG A 88 -15.97 -1.88 3.93
C ARG A 88 -16.05 -2.66 5.24
N LEU A 89 -14.96 -2.83 5.98
CA LEU A 89 -14.92 -3.64 7.22
C LEU A 89 -15.14 -2.84 8.54
N ARG A 90 -15.19 -1.50 8.49
CA ARG A 90 -15.00 -0.56 9.63
C ARG A 90 -16.08 -0.33 10.71
N VAL A 91 -17.00 -1.26 11.00
CA VAL A 91 -18.24 -1.04 11.81
C VAL A 91 -19.18 0.05 11.24
N LYS A 92 -20.40 0.24 11.77
CA LYS A 92 -21.35 1.28 11.29
C LYS A 92 -21.53 2.36 12.35
N TRP A 93 -21.37 3.62 11.95
CA TRP A 93 -21.43 4.78 12.83
C TRP A 93 -22.86 5.33 12.89
N ALA A 94 -23.68 4.77 13.78
CA ALA A 94 -25.04 5.28 13.97
C ALA A 94 -25.01 6.68 14.61
N GLY A 95 -25.82 7.61 14.09
CA GLY A 95 -25.96 8.97 14.65
C GLY A 95 -24.83 9.96 14.32
N VAL A 96 -23.86 9.58 13.48
CA VAL A 96 -22.78 10.48 13.01
C VAL A 96 -23.17 11.09 11.66
N HIS A 97 -22.79 12.35 11.43
CA HIS A 97 -23.03 13.05 10.17
C HIS A 97 -22.26 12.41 9.00
N ALA A 98 -22.85 12.44 7.80
CA ALA A 98 -22.35 11.68 6.64
C ALA A 98 -20.99 12.19 6.10
N ASP A 99 -20.69 13.47 6.29
CA ASP A 99 -19.41 14.12 5.98
C ASP A 99 -18.29 13.65 6.91
N GLU A 100 -18.56 13.54 8.21
CA GLU A 100 -17.61 12.99 9.19
C GLU A 100 -17.38 11.49 8.96
N VAL A 101 -18.41 10.73 8.59
CA VAL A 101 -18.24 9.32 8.17
C VAL A 101 -17.39 9.22 6.90
N PHE A 102 -17.61 10.08 5.91
CA PHE A 102 -16.81 10.15 4.69
C PHE A 102 -15.33 10.48 4.98
N PHE A 103 -15.07 11.45 5.87
CA PHE A 103 -13.72 11.78 6.31
C PHE A 103 -13.04 10.58 6.99
N ARG A 104 -13.72 9.93 7.94
CA ARG A 104 -13.20 8.71 8.58
C ARG A 104 -12.89 7.61 7.57
N ASP A 105 -13.74 7.41 6.57
CA ASP A 105 -13.54 6.38 5.55
C ASP A 105 -12.35 6.65 4.63
N THR A 106 -12.11 7.91 4.26
CA THR A 106 -10.88 8.28 3.55
C THR A 106 -9.64 8.06 4.42
N ALA A 107 -9.70 8.39 5.72
CA ALA A 107 -8.62 8.16 6.66
C ALA A 107 -8.32 6.67 6.90
N HIS A 108 -9.34 5.80 7.04
CA HIS A 108 -9.14 4.34 7.13
C HIS A 108 -8.45 3.79 5.87
N GLY A 109 -8.84 4.29 4.69
CA GLY A 109 -8.21 3.94 3.42
C GLY A 109 -6.73 4.31 3.38
N LEU A 110 -6.41 5.58 3.69
CA LEU A 110 -5.05 6.10 3.77
C LEU A 110 -4.17 5.35 4.78
N LEU A 111 -4.69 5.10 6.00
CA LEU A 111 -3.96 4.38 7.04
C LEU A 111 -3.66 2.92 6.64
N SER A 112 -4.54 2.28 5.86
CA SER A 112 -4.29 0.92 5.36
C SER A 112 -3.16 0.89 4.32
N TRP A 113 -3.08 1.92 3.48
CA TRP A 113 -1.97 2.12 2.55
C TRP A 113 -0.66 2.38 3.29
N CYS A 114 -0.65 3.27 4.29
CA CYS A 114 0.53 3.52 5.13
C CYS A 114 1.05 2.23 5.78
N LEU A 115 0.15 1.42 6.36
CA LEU A 115 0.53 0.13 6.97
C LEU A 115 1.05 -0.89 5.94
N ALA A 116 0.45 -0.98 4.75
CA ALA A 116 0.94 -1.85 3.68
C ALA A 116 2.32 -1.41 3.16
N THR A 117 2.54 -0.11 2.95
CA THR A 117 3.83 0.44 2.54
C THR A 117 4.90 0.24 3.63
N LEU A 118 4.56 0.41 4.91
CA LEU A 118 5.45 0.09 6.02
C LEU A 118 5.77 -1.41 6.08
N ALA A 119 4.81 -2.30 5.85
CA ALA A 119 5.06 -3.74 5.80
C ALA A 119 6.04 -4.11 4.67
N VAL A 120 5.88 -3.52 3.48
CA VAL A 120 6.84 -3.69 2.37
C VAL A 120 8.22 -3.12 2.71
N ALA A 121 8.29 -1.94 3.34
CA ALA A 121 9.57 -1.35 3.79
C ALA A 121 10.28 -2.22 4.85
N VAL A 122 9.53 -2.82 5.77
CA VAL A 122 10.05 -3.76 6.78
C VAL A 122 10.48 -5.08 6.15
N LEU A 123 9.78 -5.59 5.12
CA LEU A 123 10.22 -6.79 4.39
C LEU A 123 11.55 -6.53 3.65
N ILE A 124 11.66 -5.41 2.93
CA ILE A 124 12.88 -5.03 2.20
C ILE A 124 14.05 -4.74 3.17
N GLY A 125 13.80 -4.00 4.25
CA GLY A 125 14.81 -3.71 5.28
C GLY A 125 15.19 -4.93 6.11
N GLY A 126 14.25 -5.84 6.38
CA GLY A 126 14.46 -7.09 7.09
C GLY A 126 15.31 -8.08 6.29
N LEU A 127 15.12 -8.14 4.96
CA LEU A 127 16.01 -8.88 4.06
C LEU A 127 17.46 -8.37 4.11
N ALA A 128 17.66 -7.06 4.28
CA ALA A 128 18.99 -6.46 4.43
C ALA A 128 19.59 -6.65 5.85
N ALA A 129 18.77 -6.71 6.90
CA ALA A 129 19.21 -6.87 8.28
C ALA A 129 19.43 -8.35 8.69
N GLY A 130 18.66 -9.28 8.12
CA GLY A 130 18.83 -10.73 8.28
C GLY A 130 19.90 -11.34 7.36
N ALA A 131 20.68 -10.50 6.66
CA ALA A 131 21.58 -10.86 5.57
C ALA A 131 22.90 -11.53 5.99
N GLY A 132 22.90 -12.33 7.06
CA GLY A 132 24.06 -13.13 7.45
C GLY A 132 24.38 -14.20 6.41
N ASP A 133 23.48 -15.19 6.29
CA ASP A 133 23.66 -16.34 5.40
C ASP A 133 22.60 -16.40 4.28
N THR A 134 21.30 -16.31 4.62
CA THR A 134 20.20 -16.55 3.65
C THR A 134 20.07 -15.47 2.58
N ALA A 135 20.26 -14.19 2.91
CA ALA A 135 20.20 -13.13 1.89
C ALA A 135 21.49 -13.08 1.04
N ALA A 136 22.62 -13.58 1.56
CA ALA A 136 23.83 -13.75 0.77
C ALA A 136 23.65 -14.83 -0.31
N GLU A 137 22.91 -15.89 0.00
CA GLU A 137 22.56 -16.95 -0.94
C GLU A 137 21.68 -16.42 -2.09
N VAL A 138 20.58 -15.71 -1.78
CA VAL A 138 19.71 -15.06 -2.80
C VAL A 138 20.44 -13.94 -3.56
N ALA A 139 21.30 -13.16 -2.90
CA ALA A 139 22.12 -12.15 -3.56
C ALA A 139 23.24 -12.75 -4.42
N SER A 140 23.67 -13.98 -4.18
CA SER A 140 24.65 -14.68 -5.02
C SER A 140 24.06 -15.13 -6.37
N GLU A 141 22.75 -15.40 -6.41
CA GLU A 141 22.00 -15.65 -7.64
C GLU A 141 21.82 -14.36 -8.47
N VAL A 142 21.66 -13.21 -7.79
CA VAL A 142 21.56 -11.89 -8.41
C VAL A 142 22.94 -11.29 -8.65
N SER A 143 23.56 -11.63 -9.78
CA SER A 143 24.91 -11.13 -10.13
C SER A 143 25.09 -9.62 -9.93
N THR A 144 26.30 -9.18 -9.58
CA THR A 144 26.64 -7.77 -9.37
C THR A 144 26.28 -6.84 -10.54
N GLY A 145 26.28 -7.37 -11.77
CA GLY A 145 25.80 -6.65 -12.96
C GLY A 145 24.29 -6.41 -12.98
N VAL A 146 23.48 -7.29 -12.40
CA VAL A 146 22.04 -7.08 -12.20
C VAL A 146 21.82 -6.03 -11.10
N VAL A 147 22.55 -6.12 -9.98
CA VAL A 147 22.47 -5.12 -8.90
C VAL A 147 22.79 -3.71 -9.41
N GLU A 148 23.85 -3.56 -10.21
CA GLU A 148 24.23 -2.26 -10.79
C GLU A 148 23.19 -1.74 -11.80
N LYS A 149 22.60 -2.61 -12.64
CA LYS A 149 21.50 -2.19 -13.54
C LYS A 149 20.22 -1.82 -12.79
N VAL A 150 19.87 -2.53 -11.72
CA VAL A 150 18.75 -2.17 -10.83
C VAL A 150 19.02 -0.82 -10.17
N ARG A 151 20.26 -0.56 -9.72
CA ARG A 151 20.67 0.73 -9.14
C ARG A 151 20.56 1.87 -10.16
N GLN A 152 21.09 1.70 -11.37
CA GLN A 152 21.02 2.73 -12.42
C GLN A 152 19.58 3.00 -12.87
N ALA A 153 18.75 1.97 -13.03
CA ALA A 153 17.32 2.14 -13.28
C ALA A 153 16.60 2.88 -12.13
N GLY A 154 16.94 2.55 -10.88
CA GLY A 154 16.36 3.19 -9.69
C GLY A 154 16.64 4.70 -9.58
N VAL A 155 17.84 5.15 -9.96
CA VAL A 155 18.20 6.59 -9.93
C VAL A 155 17.34 7.41 -10.91
N GLY A 156 17.05 6.87 -12.10
CA GLY A 156 16.15 7.52 -13.06
C GLY A 156 14.67 7.46 -12.68
N PHE A 157 14.26 6.48 -11.87
CA PHE A 157 12.85 6.19 -11.56
C PHE A 157 12.38 6.71 -10.18
N SER A 158 13.28 7.27 -9.37
CA SER A 158 13.00 7.66 -7.97
C SER A 158 11.90 8.72 -7.83
N THR A 159 11.88 9.75 -8.69
CA THR A 159 10.83 10.80 -8.65
C THR A 159 9.47 10.28 -9.16
N ALA A 160 9.49 9.43 -10.19
CA ALA A 160 8.28 8.78 -10.72
C ALA A 160 7.66 7.83 -9.68
N LEU A 161 8.47 7.06 -8.95
CA LEU A 161 8.03 6.24 -7.81
C LEU A 161 7.43 7.10 -6.69
N ALA A 162 8.09 8.20 -6.31
CA ALA A 162 7.57 9.09 -5.27
C ALA A 162 6.17 9.64 -5.64
N ILE A 163 5.99 10.12 -6.89
CA ILE A 163 4.69 10.57 -7.39
C ILE A 163 3.68 9.42 -7.41
N SER A 164 4.07 8.23 -7.87
CA SER A 164 3.21 7.05 -7.92
C SER A 164 2.72 6.61 -6.52
N LEU A 165 3.56 6.75 -5.48
CA LEU A 165 3.18 6.48 -4.09
C LEU A 165 2.09 7.45 -3.61
N PHE A 166 2.20 8.76 -3.91
CA PHE A 166 1.12 9.71 -3.61
C PHE A 166 -0.18 9.40 -4.36
N VAL A 167 -0.10 8.95 -5.61
CA VAL A 167 -1.27 8.48 -6.37
C VAL A 167 -1.88 7.23 -5.71
N GLY A 168 -1.06 6.27 -5.26
CA GLY A 168 -1.51 5.11 -4.49
C GLY A 168 -2.23 5.49 -3.19
N ALA A 169 -1.67 6.42 -2.41
CA ALA A 169 -2.28 6.94 -1.19
C ALA A 169 -3.65 7.60 -1.45
N PHE A 170 -3.76 8.40 -2.53
CA PHE A 170 -5.03 9.00 -2.95
C PHE A 170 -6.05 7.93 -3.39
N ILE A 171 -5.63 6.94 -4.19
CA ILE A 171 -6.48 5.82 -4.61
C ILE A 171 -7.02 5.06 -3.41
N ALA A 172 -6.18 4.73 -2.42
CA ALA A 172 -6.61 4.05 -1.20
C ALA A 172 -7.61 4.88 -0.38
N SER A 173 -7.39 6.19 -0.29
CA SER A 173 -8.29 7.13 0.39
C SER A 173 -9.68 7.16 -0.26
N VAL A 174 -9.74 7.31 -1.59
CA VAL A 174 -11.00 7.30 -2.35
C VAL A 174 -11.69 5.93 -2.27
N ALA A 175 -10.92 4.85 -2.37
CA ALA A 175 -11.44 3.48 -2.25
C ALA A 175 -12.06 3.22 -0.86
N GLY A 176 -11.44 3.74 0.22
CA GLY A 176 -11.99 3.71 1.57
C GLY A 176 -13.37 4.36 1.66
N ALA A 177 -13.52 5.59 1.15
CA ALA A 177 -14.82 6.27 1.08
C ALA A 177 -15.87 5.49 0.29
N ILE A 178 -15.50 4.84 -0.82
CA ILE A 178 -16.42 4.01 -1.60
C ILE A 178 -16.82 2.75 -0.82
N GLY A 179 -15.86 2.08 -0.18
CA GLY A 179 -16.08 0.87 0.62
C GLY A 179 -17.00 1.11 1.82
N GLY A 180 -16.79 2.23 2.53
CA GLY A 180 -17.61 2.63 3.67
C GLY A 180 -19.03 3.08 3.28
N ARG A 181 -19.18 3.83 2.18
CA ARG A 181 -20.51 4.17 1.63
C ARG A 181 -21.31 2.93 1.24
N LEU A 182 -20.69 1.92 0.63
CA LEU A 182 -21.34 0.65 0.28
C LEU A 182 -21.61 -0.27 1.49
N ARG A 183 -21.04 0.06 2.66
CA ARG A 183 -21.30 -0.63 3.93
C ARG A 183 -22.50 -0.01 4.67
N ASP A 184 -22.71 1.30 4.50
CA ASP A 184 -23.76 2.03 5.20
C ASP A 184 -25.08 2.15 4.44
N ALA A 185 -25.07 1.90 3.13
CA ALA A 185 -26.26 1.71 2.29
C ALA A 185 -27.10 0.49 2.73
#